data_AF-A0A1E5IK16-F1
#
_entry.id   AF-A0A1E5IK16-F1
#
_cell.length_a   1.000
_cell.length_b   1.000
_cell.length_c   1.000
_cell.angle_alpha   90.00
_cell.angle_beta   90.00
_cell.angle_gamma   90.00
#
_symmetry.space_group_name_H-M   'P 1'
#
loop_
_entity.id
_entity.type
_entity.pdbx_description
1 polymer ?
#
loop_
_entity_poly.entity_id
_entity_poly.type
_entity_poly.pdbx_seq_one_letter_code
_entity_poly.pdbx_strand_id
1 'polypeptide(L)'
;MRRLILKFKYSDRSFLAKDFGLSMYETMKLHSFYNDAEFIIPVPLNIVRRIKRGYNQAELLANEISIKAGIPILKNVLFRKKITKPQFKLSKLERAKNIKDSFFIENSDILKCKFVILICDIATTFATVSACSLVLKTQPV
;
A
#
# COMPACT_ATOMS: atom_id res chain seq x y z
N MET A 1 -6.07 -1.01 -19.97
CA MET A 1 -5.78 -0.93 -18.52
C MET A 1 -4.66 -1.88 -18.04
N ARG A 2 -4.83 -3.21 -18.09
CA ARG A 2 -3.85 -4.21 -17.55
C ARG A 2 -2.39 -4.00 -17.99
N ARG A 3 -2.14 -3.67 -19.26
CA ARG A 3 -0.80 -3.41 -19.80
C ARG A 3 -0.12 -2.19 -19.15
N LEU A 4 -0.88 -1.14 -18.82
CA LEU A 4 -0.36 0.07 -18.19
C LEU A 4 -0.01 -0.17 -16.72
N ILE A 5 -0.86 -0.92 -16.00
CA ILE A 5 -0.61 -1.33 -14.61
C ILE A 5 0.68 -2.17 -14.52
N LEU A 6 0.90 -3.09 -15.48
CA LEU A 6 2.13 -3.87 -15.52
C LEU A 6 3.36 -3.01 -15.84
N LYS A 7 3.24 -2.04 -16.77
CA LYS A 7 4.34 -1.09 -17.06
C LYS A 7 4.64 -0.19 -15.87
N PHE A 8 3.63 0.27 -15.13
CA PHE A 8 3.80 1.03 -13.89
C PHE A 8 4.55 0.22 -12.82
N LYS A 9 4.26 -1.09 -12.73
CA LYS A 9 4.87 -1.99 -11.75
C LYS A 9 6.27 -2.49 -12.10
N TYR A 10 6.62 -2.58 -13.38
CA TYR A 10 7.83 -3.28 -13.83
C TYR A 10 8.71 -2.51 -14.84
N SER A 11 8.34 -1.29 -15.25
CA SER A 11 9.00 -0.60 -16.39
C SER A 11 9.26 0.89 -16.15
N ASP A 12 9.56 1.29 -14.91
CA ASP A 12 10.05 2.64 -14.54
C ASP A 12 9.15 3.82 -14.96
N ARG A 13 7.85 3.57 -15.15
CA ARG A 13 6.88 4.61 -15.54
C ARG A 13 6.24 5.28 -14.33
N SER A 14 7.05 5.78 -13.41
CA SER A 14 6.60 6.49 -12.20
C SER A 14 5.64 7.65 -12.51
N PHE A 15 5.79 8.28 -13.68
CA PHE A 15 4.90 9.37 -14.15
C PHE A 15 3.41 8.98 -14.20
N LEU A 16 3.08 7.68 -14.35
CA LEU A 16 1.70 7.21 -14.30
C LEU A 16 1.06 7.29 -12.91
N ALA A 17 1.85 7.51 -11.86
CA ALA A 17 1.34 7.68 -10.50
C ALA A 17 0.39 8.86 -10.40
N LYS A 18 0.64 9.94 -11.15
CA LYS A 18 -0.22 11.14 -11.15
C LYS A 18 -1.64 10.83 -11.62
N ASP A 19 -1.77 10.23 -12.80
CA ASP A 19 -3.07 9.91 -13.38
C ASP A 19 -3.81 8.85 -12.57
N PHE A 20 -3.10 7.81 -12.13
CA PHE A 20 -3.69 6.75 -11.31
C PHE A 20 -4.07 7.24 -9.91
N GLY A 21 -3.22 8.04 -9.28
CA GLY A 21 -3.49 8.66 -7.98
C GLY A 21 -4.70 9.57 -8.05
N LEU A 22 -4.82 10.39 -9.09
CA LEU A 22 -5.99 11.24 -9.31
C LEU A 22 -7.27 10.41 -9.49
N SER A 23 -7.23 9.37 -10.32
CA SER A 23 -8.39 8.48 -10.51
C SER A 23 -8.80 7.77 -9.21
N MET A 24 -7.83 7.36 -8.39
CA MET A 24 -8.08 6.75 -7.08
C MET A 24 -8.69 7.77 -6.12
N TYR A 25 -8.17 8.99 -6.06
CA TYR A 25 -8.71 10.09 -5.25
C TYR A 25 -10.15 10.42 -5.62
N GLU A 26 -10.44 10.57 -6.91
CA GLU A 26 -11.78 10.87 -7.44
C GLU A 26 -12.79 9.78 -7.10
N THR A 27 -12.36 8.53 -6.97
CA THR A 27 -13.21 7.44 -6.51
C THR A 27 -13.37 7.46 -4.99
N MET A 28 -12.26 7.69 -4.27
CA MET A 28 -12.20 7.70 -2.81
C MET A 28 -13.16 8.74 -2.20
N LYS A 29 -13.21 9.96 -2.75
CA LYS A 29 -14.08 11.05 -2.26
C LYS A 29 -15.58 10.74 -2.34
N LEU A 30 -15.99 9.75 -3.12
CA LEU A 30 -17.39 9.35 -3.27
C LEU A 30 -17.85 8.40 -2.16
N HIS A 31 -16.94 7.95 -1.30
CA HIS A 31 -17.24 7.03 -0.21
C HIS A 31 -17.17 7.73 1.15
N SER A 32 -18.05 7.33 2.07
CA SER A 32 -18.17 7.95 3.40
C SER A 32 -16.89 7.89 4.22
N PHE A 33 -16.11 6.81 4.09
CA PHE A 33 -14.86 6.61 4.83
C PHE A 33 -13.80 7.69 4.57
N TYR A 34 -13.94 8.46 3.48
CA TYR A 34 -13.00 9.52 3.14
C TYR A 34 -12.92 10.60 4.22
N ASN A 35 -14.06 11.00 4.79
CA ASN A 35 -14.13 12.08 5.77
C ASN A 35 -13.57 11.67 7.13
N ASP A 36 -13.55 10.38 7.43
CA ASP A 36 -13.07 9.85 8.72
C ASP A 36 -11.55 9.62 8.71
N ALA A 37 -10.91 9.68 7.54
CA ALA A 37 -9.51 9.28 7.38
C ALA A 37 -8.51 10.32 7.88
N GLU A 38 -7.72 9.92 8.87
CA GLU A 38 -6.69 10.76 9.47
C GLU A 38 -5.32 10.56 8.83
N PHE A 39 -5.05 9.35 8.31
CA PHE A 39 -3.77 9.04 7.67
C PHE A 39 -3.90 8.15 6.43
N ILE A 40 -3.00 8.35 5.48
CA ILE A 40 -2.75 7.43 4.37
C ILE A 40 -1.49 6.63 4.66
N ILE A 41 -1.57 5.30 4.53
CA ILE A 41 -0.43 4.39 4.70
C ILE A 41 -0.20 3.65 3.38
N PRO A 42 0.97 3.77 2.75
CA PRO A 42 1.30 2.95 1.58
C PRO A 42 1.72 1.55 2.03
N VAL A 43 1.26 0.51 1.32
CA VAL A 43 1.73 -0.86 1.54
C VAL A 43 3.25 -0.92 1.31
N PRO A 44 4.04 -1.44 2.28
CA PRO A 44 5.48 -1.45 2.17
C PRO A 44 5.97 -2.48 1.15
N LEU A 45 7.00 -2.06 0.42
CA LEU A 45 7.76 -2.89 -0.46
C LEU A 45 8.98 -3.45 0.30
N ASN A 46 9.39 -4.69 0.02
CA ASN A 46 10.62 -5.23 0.61
C ASN A 46 11.85 -4.46 0.09
N ILE A 47 12.86 -4.27 0.95
CA ILE A 47 14.07 -3.49 0.64
C ILE A 47 14.77 -3.90 -0.66
N VAL A 48 14.90 -5.21 -0.95
CA VAL A 48 15.53 -5.71 -2.18
C VAL A 48 14.74 -5.26 -3.41
N ARG A 49 13.41 -5.27 -3.31
CA ARG A 49 12.56 -4.79 -4.41
C ARG A 49 12.58 -3.27 -4.51
N ARG A 50 12.78 -2.55 -3.40
CA ARG A 50 12.83 -1.08 -3.37
C ARG A 50 14.08 -0.61 -4.10
N ILE A 51 15.21 -1.23 -3.78
CA ILE A 51 16.49 -1.00 -4.48
C ILE A 51 16.35 -1.34 -5.97
N LYS A 52 15.84 -2.53 -6.31
CA LYS A 52 15.71 -2.96 -7.72
C LYS A 52 14.79 -2.05 -8.55
N ARG A 53 13.80 -1.41 -7.93
CA ARG A 53 12.79 -0.59 -8.62
C ARG A 53 13.00 0.91 -8.46
N GLY A 54 13.97 1.36 -7.68
CA GLY A 54 14.16 2.76 -7.31
C GLY A 54 13.11 3.34 -6.34
N TYR A 55 11.84 2.93 -6.45
CA TYR A 55 10.73 3.50 -5.67
C TYR A 55 9.65 2.48 -5.26
N ASN A 56 8.80 2.86 -4.30
CA ASN A 56 7.59 2.13 -3.93
C ASN A 56 6.38 2.70 -4.68
N GLN A 57 5.80 1.92 -5.60
CA GLN A 57 4.62 2.33 -6.38
C GLN A 57 3.44 2.77 -5.51
N ALA A 58 3.18 2.07 -4.41
CA ALA A 58 2.10 2.42 -3.49
C ALA A 58 2.35 3.76 -2.80
N GLU A 59 3.62 4.08 -2.53
CA GLU A 59 4.02 5.37 -1.95
C GLU A 59 3.84 6.51 -2.95
N LEU A 60 4.17 6.30 -4.23
CA LEU A 60 3.91 7.30 -5.27
C LEU A 60 2.41 7.60 -5.41
N LEU A 61 1.56 6.56 -5.43
CA LEU A 61 0.11 6.74 -5.46
C LEU A 61 -0.40 7.46 -4.20
N ALA A 62 0.10 7.09 -3.03
CA ALA A 62 -0.25 7.74 -1.77
C ALA A 62 0.11 9.24 -1.76
N ASN A 63 1.28 9.60 -2.31
CA ASN A 63 1.71 11.01 -2.44
C ASN A 63 0.71 11.83 -3.27
N GLU A 64 0.34 11.33 -4.45
CA GLU A 64 -0.61 12.03 -5.33
C GLU A 64 -2.00 12.17 -4.69
N ILE A 65 -2.46 11.14 -3.99
CA ILE A 65 -3.73 11.17 -3.27
C ILE A 65 -3.67 12.17 -2.11
N SER A 66 -2.61 12.16 -1.30
CA SER A 66 -2.43 13.06 -0.15
C SER A 66 -2.44 14.53 -0.55
N ILE A 67 -1.75 14.88 -1.64
CA ILE A 67 -1.72 16.26 -2.17
C ILE A 67 -3.13 16.76 -2.50
N LYS A 68 -3.99 15.88 -3.02
CA LYS A 68 -5.37 16.23 -3.39
C LYS A 68 -6.34 16.17 -2.21
N ALA A 69 -6.17 15.20 -1.34
CA ALA A 69 -7.06 14.94 -0.21
C ALA A 69 -6.77 15.83 1.01
N GLY A 70 -5.55 16.36 1.13
CA GLY A 70 -5.10 17.03 2.35
C GLY A 70 -4.85 16.08 3.53
N ILE A 71 -4.90 14.76 3.31
CA ILE A 71 -4.69 13.75 4.35
C ILE A 71 -3.19 13.42 4.43
N PRO A 72 -2.54 13.48 5.61
CA PRO A 72 -1.12 13.20 5.77
C PRO A 72 -0.75 11.73 5.52
N ILE A 73 0.49 11.50 5.08
CA ILE A 73 1.01 10.15 4.80
C ILE A 73 1.95 9.69 5.90
N LEU A 74 1.76 8.46 6.38
CA LEU A 74 2.69 7.78 7.29
C LEU A 74 3.48 6.71 6.54
N LYS A 75 4.75 6.99 6.27
CA LYS A 75 5.65 6.11 5.50
C LYS A 75 6.52 5.19 6.38
N ASN A 76 6.65 5.52 7.65
CA ASN A 76 7.56 4.93 8.63
C ASN A 76 6.83 4.21 9.76
N VAL A 77 5.68 3.60 9.45
CA VAL A 77 4.84 2.91 10.43
C VAL A 77 4.64 1.45 10.06
N LEU A 78 4.38 1.14 8.78
CA LEU A 78 4.17 -0.22 8.32
C LEU A 78 5.38 -0.72 7.51
N PHE A 79 5.97 -1.82 7.94
CA PHE A 79 7.21 -2.35 7.37
C PHE A 79 7.07 -3.78 6.88
N ARG A 80 7.96 -4.20 5.97
CA ARG A 80 8.00 -5.56 5.43
C ARG A 80 9.37 -6.23 5.61
N LYS A 81 9.46 -7.13 6.59
CA LYS A 81 10.71 -7.81 6.99
C LYS A 81 11.17 -8.88 5.99
N LYS A 82 10.25 -9.73 5.51
CA LYS A 82 10.63 -10.91 4.71
C LYS A 82 10.91 -10.58 3.24
N ILE A 83 12.03 -11.09 2.73
CA ILE A 83 12.24 -11.24 1.28
C ILE A 83 11.31 -12.35 0.82
N THR A 84 10.37 -12.02 -0.05
CA THR A 84 9.31 -12.93 -0.49
C THR A 84 9.39 -13.14 -2.00
N LYS A 85 9.00 -14.33 -2.49
CA LYS A 85 8.94 -14.57 -3.94
C LYS A 85 7.89 -13.64 -4.59
N PRO A 86 8.08 -13.21 -5.85
CA PRO A 86 7.09 -12.39 -6.56
C PRO A 86 5.71 -13.08 -6.59
N GLN A 87 4.68 -12.43 -6.06
CA GLN A 87 3.37 -13.06 -5.86
C GLN A 87 2.68 -13.47 -7.17
N PHE A 88 2.95 -12.78 -8.27
CA PHE A 88 2.33 -13.11 -9.56
C PHE A 88 2.75 -14.48 -10.10
N LYS A 89 3.85 -15.05 -9.61
CA LYS A 89 4.32 -16.41 -9.95
C LYS A 89 3.78 -17.51 -9.03
N LEU A 90 3.00 -17.15 -8.02
CA LEU A 90 2.52 -18.07 -6.97
C LEU A 90 1.01 -18.33 -7.11
N SER A 91 0.57 -19.52 -6.72
CA SER A 91 -0.85 -19.87 -6.54
C SER A 91 -1.47 -19.12 -5.36
N LYS A 92 -2.80 -19.18 -5.21
CA LYS A 92 -3.53 -18.48 -4.14
C LYS A 92 -3.07 -18.90 -2.74
N LEU A 93 -2.91 -20.20 -2.48
CA LEU A 93 -2.46 -20.73 -1.19
C LEU A 93 -1.00 -20.35 -0.91
N GLU A 94 -0.13 -20.42 -1.91
CA GLU A 94 1.27 -20.02 -1.79
C GLU A 94 1.40 -18.52 -1.54
N ARG A 95 0.53 -17.68 -2.11
CA ARG A 95 0.50 -16.24 -1.81
C ARG A 95 0.21 -15.98 -0.34
N ALA A 96 -0.78 -16.66 0.24
CA ALA A 96 -1.10 -16.50 1.66
C ALA A 96 0.08 -16.91 2.55
N LYS A 97 0.68 -18.08 2.30
CA LYS A 97 1.87 -18.55 3.04
C LYS A 97 3.08 -17.62 2.87
N ASN A 98 3.33 -17.14 1.65
CA ASN A 98 4.46 -16.26 1.32
C ASN A 98 4.32 -14.86 1.94
N ILE A 99 3.15 -14.47 2.44
CA ILE A 99 2.90 -13.16 3.08
C ILE A 99 2.78 -13.28 4.60
N LYS A 100 2.48 -14.47 5.13
CA LYS A 100 2.33 -14.70 6.57
C LYS A 100 3.55 -14.20 7.36
N ASP A 101 3.30 -13.42 8.41
CA ASP A 101 4.30 -12.80 9.29
C ASP A 101 5.36 -11.98 8.54
N SER A 102 5.00 -11.39 7.41
CA SER A 102 5.91 -10.56 6.60
C SER A 102 5.85 -9.08 6.96
N PHE A 103 4.80 -8.66 7.66
CA PHE A 103 4.54 -7.26 8.00
C PHE A 103 4.58 -7.04 9.50
N PHE A 104 5.04 -5.88 9.91
CA PHE A 104 5.08 -5.43 11.29
C PHE A 104 4.92 -3.91 11.34
N ILE A 105 4.62 -3.39 12.52
CA ILE A 105 4.46 -1.95 12.76
C ILE A 105 5.54 -1.46 13.72
N GLU A 106 6.02 -0.25 13.49
CA GLU A 106 6.77 0.55 14.45
C GLU A 106 6.02 1.86 14.73
N ASN A 107 6.33 2.52 15.84
CA ASN A 107 5.70 3.79 16.25
C ASN A 107 4.17 3.73 16.31
N SER A 108 3.63 2.63 16.85
CA SER A 108 2.22 2.32 16.69
C SER A 108 1.26 3.21 17.48
N ASP A 109 1.78 3.97 18.46
CA ASP A 109 1.00 4.95 19.21
C ASP A 109 0.33 6.01 18.33
N ILE A 110 0.96 6.35 17.18
CA ILE A 110 0.37 7.30 16.22
C ILE A 110 -0.90 6.76 15.56
N LEU A 111 -1.13 5.44 15.60
CA LEU A 111 -2.27 4.78 14.97
C LEU A 111 -3.41 4.48 15.95
N LYS A 112 -3.23 4.75 17.26
CA LYS A 112 -4.24 4.43 18.28
C LYS A 112 -5.52 5.22 18.04
N CYS A 113 -6.63 4.49 17.93
CA CYS A 113 -7.96 5.03 17.65
C CYS A 113 -8.05 5.87 16.37
N LYS A 114 -7.19 5.59 15.38
CA LYS A 114 -7.15 6.32 14.10
C LYS A 114 -7.77 5.53 12.97
N PHE A 115 -8.54 6.22 12.12
CA PHE A 115 -8.98 5.64 10.85
C PHE A 115 -7.94 5.91 9.77
N VAL A 116 -7.49 4.85 9.09
CA VAL A 116 -6.40 4.94 8.11
C VAL A 116 -6.78 4.32 6.78
N ILE A 117 -6.32 4.95 5.70
CA ILE A 117 -6.49 4.46 4.32
C ILE A 117 -5.21 3.76 3.89
N LEU A 118 -5.31 2.47 3.59
CA LEU A 118 -4.18 1.67 3.09
C LEU A 118 -4.15 1.66 1.56
N ILE A 119 -3.06 2.16 0.96
CA ILE A 119 -2.88 2.27 -0.49
C ILE A 119 -1.97 1.15 -1.01
N CYS A 120 -2.37 0.48 -2.09
CA CYS A 120 -1.61 -0.61 -2.73
C CYS A 120 -1.51 -0.38 -4.25
N ASP A 121 -0.44 -0.89 -4.87
CA ASP A 121 -0.17 -0.70 -6.31
C ASP A 121 -0.98 -1.66 -7.20
N ILE A 122 -1.14 -2.92 -6.77
CA ILE A 122 -1.96 -3.93 -7.46
C ILE A 122 -2.61 -4.83 -6.40
N ALA A 123 -3.94 -4.90 -6.43
CA ALA A 123 -4.71 -5.92 -5.74
C ALA A 123 -5.03 -7.08 -6.69
N THR A 124 -4.58 -8.29 -6.35
CA THR A 124 -5.00 -9.52 -7.03
C THR A 124 -5.90 -10.37 -6.14
N THR A 125 -5.32 -10.98 -5.10
CA THR A 125 -6.05 -11.78 -4.10
C THR A 125 -6.34 -11.01 -2.83
N PHE A 126 -6.02 -9.72 -2.81
CA PHE A 126 -6.01 -8.85 -1.60
C PHE A 126 -5.17 -9.36 -0.43
N ALA A 127 -4.49 -10.50 -0.52
CA ALA A 127 -3.74 -11.13 0.57
C ALA A 127 -2.68 -10.19 1.20
N THR A 128 -2.05 -9.34 0.39
CA THR A 128 -1.11 -8.31 0.89
C THR A 128 -1.82 -7.27 1.75
N VAL A 129 -2.94 -6.74 1.25
CA VAL A 129 -3.77 -5.74 1.94
C VAL A 129 -4.33 -6.34 3.22
N SER A 130 -4.92 -7.53 3.16
CA SER A 130 -5.46 -8.24 4.33
C SER A 130 -4.41 -8.47 5.42
N ALA A 131 -3.20 -8.88 5.04
CA ALA A 131 -2.12 -9.09 6.01
C ALA A 131 -1.64 -7.77 6.63
N CYS A 132 -1.55 -6.69 5.85
CA CYS A 132 -1.23 -5.36 6.38
C CYS A 132 -2.32 -4.87 7.34
N SER A 133 -3.60 -4.99 6.94
CA SER A 133 -4.74 -4.60 7.76
C SER A 133 -4.83 -5.38 9.05
N LEU A 134 -4.44 -6.66 9.07
CA LEU A 134 -4.41 -7.45 10.30
C LEU A 134 -3.44 -6.84 11.32
N VAL A 135 -2.21 -6.53 10.89
CA VAL A 135 -1.19 -5.92 11.75
C VAL A 135 -1.60 -4.51 12.21
N LEU A 136 -2.22 -3.73 11.33
CA LEU A 136 -2.75 -2.39 11.67
C LEU A 136 -3.89 -2.45 12.69
N LYS A 137 -4.70 -3.51 12.68
CA LYS A 137 -5.82 -3.68 13.62
C LYS A 137 -5.40 -4.26 14.97
N THR A 138 -4.26 -4.94 15.06
CA THR A 138 -3.78 -5.54 16.33
C THR A 138 -3.19 -4.51 17.30
N GLN A 139 -3.43 -3.22 17.09
CA GLN A 139 -3.01 -2.19 18.04
C GLN A 139 -3.89 -2.25 19.29
N PRO A 140 -3.32 -2.31 20.51
CA PRO A 140 -4.09 -2.18 21.72
C PRO A 140 -4.78 -0.81 21.72
N VAL A 141 -6.09 -0.83 21.94
CA VAL A 141 -6.93 0.36 22.18
C VAL A 141 -6.44 1.06 23.44
#